data_AF-A0A848SYS9-F1
#
_entry.id   AF-A0A848SYS9-F1
#
_cell.length_a   1.000
_cell.length_b   1.000
_cell.length_c   1.000
_cell.angle_alpha   90.00
_cell.angle_beta   90.00
_cell.angle_gamma   90.00
#
_symmetry.space_group_name_H-M   'P 1'
#
loop_
_entity.id
_entity.type
_entity.pdbx_description
1 polymer ?
#
loop_
_entity_poly.entity_id
_entity_poly.type
_entity_poly.pdbx_seq_one_letter_code
_entity_poly.pdbx_strand_id
1 'polypeptide(L)'
;RDLTDSTVSRNLGVPFAHVLIALLSLEKGLNKLRIDKSKIESDLEKNWAVVAEAIQTILRREGYPNPYEALKDLTRSNNVIDKDAIQSFIDKLSVNDSVKAELRAITPLNYIGTAANERST
;
A
#
# COMPACT_ATOMS: atom_id res chain seq x y z
N ARG A 1 -29.09 44.43 16.19
CA ARG A 1 -28.98 43.36 15.16
C ARG A 1 -29.25 44.03 13.83
N ASP A 2 -28.28 44.03 12.93
CA ASP A 2 -28.43 44.63 11.60
C ASP A 2 -29.17 43.66 10.65
N LEU A 3 -29.68 44.15 9.52
CA LEU A 3 -30.49 43.37 8.58
C LEU A 3 -29.67 42.51 7.61
N THR A 4 -28.34 42.62 7.64
CA THR A 4 -27.39 41.91 6.76
C THR A 4 -27.53 40.38 6.80
N ASP A 5 -27.83 39.80 7.96
CA ASP A 5 -28.04 38.34 8.09
C ASP A 5 -29.27 37.82 7.31
N SER A 6 -30.25 38.69 7.03
CA SER A 6 -31.50 38.31 6.36
C SER A 6 -31.29 37.92 4.90
N THR A 7 -30.37 38.58 4.20
CA THR A 7 -30.03 38.25 2.80
C THR A 7 -29.08 37.05 2.71
N VAL A 8 -28.18 36.89 3.68
CA VAL A 8 -27.28 35.72 3.78
C VAL A 8 -28.09 34.46 4.08
N SER A 9 -29.07 34.53 5.00
CA SER A 9 -29.89 33.36 5.38
C SER A 9 -30.72 32.81 4.22
N ARG A 10 -31.12 33.66 3.25
CA ARG A 10 -31.81 33.22 2.03
C ARG A 10 -30.92 32.37 1.11
N ASN A 11 -29.60 32.40 1.29
CA ASN A 11 -28.64 31.63 0.51
C ASN A 11 -28.19 30.34 1.21
N LEU A 12 -28.73 29.99 2.37
CA LEU A 12 -28.36 28.75 3.07
C LEU A 12 -28.56 27.51 2.19
N GLY A 13 -29.57 27.49 1.33
CA GLY A 13 -29.83 26.38 0.41
C GLY A 13 -28.80 26.21 -0.70
N VAL A 14 -28.04 27.27 -1.05
CA VAL A 14 -27.06 27.24 -2.14
C VAL A 14 -25.93 26.22 -1.89
N PRO A 15 -25.21 26.24 -0.75
CA PRO A 15 -24.20 25.21 -0.49
C PRO A 15 -24.80 23.81 -0.42
N PHE A 16 -26.00 23.63 0.13
CA PHE A 16 -26.66 22.31 0.17
C PHE A 16 -27.02 21.80 -1.23
N ALA A 17 -27.48 22.67 -2.12
CA ALA A 17 -27.77 22.30 -3.50
C ALA A 17 -26.49 21.87 -4.23
N HIS A 18 -25.38 22.60 -4.05
CA HIS A 18 -24.09 22.21 -4.62
C HIS A 18 -23.59 20.87 -4.08
N VAL A 19 -23.70 20.63 -2.77
CA VAL A 19 -23.34 19.34 -2.15
C VAL A 19 -24.21 18.23 -2.71
N LEU A 20 -25.53 18.43 -2.81
CA LEU A 20 -26.44 17.42 -3.35
C LEU A 20 -26.09 17.04 -4.80
N ILE A 21 -25.84 18.04 -5.65
CA ILE A 21 -25.42 17.81 -7.03
C ILE A 21 -24.08 17.06 -7.09
N ALA A 22 -23.13 17.41 -6.21
CA ALA A 22 -21.84 16.73 -6.12
C ALA A 22 -22.01 15.27 -5.69
N LEU A 23 -22.86 14.97 -4.70
CA LEU A 23 -23.14 13.61 -4.24
C LEU A 23 -23.81 12.76 -5.32
N LEU A 24 -24.79 13.30 -6.05
CA LEU A 24 -25.43 12.60 -7.17
C LEU A 24 -24.43 12.31 -8.30
N SER A 25 -23.52 13.24 -8.57
CA SER A 25 -22.47 13.06 -9.57
C SER A 25 -21.43 12.02 -9.12
N LEU A 26 -21.06 12.02 -7.85
CA LEU A 26 -20.17 11.04 -7.24
C LEU A 26 -20.77 9.64 -7.31
N GLU A 27 -22.02 9.47 -6.90
CA GLU A 27 -22.74 8.19 -6.99
C GLU A 27 -22.79 7.66 -8.42
N LYS A 28 -23.14 8.52 -9.38
CA LYS A 28 -23.14 8.17 -10.81
C LYS A 28 -21.75 7.78 -11.31
N GLY A 29 -20.69 8.40 -10.79
CA GLY A 29 -19.31 8.08 -11.09
C GLY A 29 -18.88 6.72 -10.51
N LEU A 30 -19.14 6.50 -9.23
CA LEU A 30 -18.81 5.26 -8.51
C LEU A 30 -19.47 4.04 -9.16
N ASN A 31 -20.74 4.17 -9.59
CA ASN A 31 -21.47 3.09 -10.28
C ASN A 31 -20.88 2.69 -11.64
N LYS A 32 -19.97 3.49 -12.20
CA LYS A 32 -19.28 3.18 -13.46
C LYS A 32 -17.92 2.51 -13.24
N LEU A 33 -17.39 2.53 -12.02
CA LEU A 33 -16.07 1.99 -11.75
C LEU A 33 -16.06 0.46 -11.90
N ARG A 34 -15.05 -0.03 -12.61
CA ARG A 34 -14.73 -1.45 -12.74
C ARG A 34 -13.28 -1.64 -12.33
N ILE A 35 -13.04 -2.57 -11.41
CA ILE A 35 -11.69 -2.84 -10.92
C ILE A 35 -10.91 -3.58 -12.00
N ASP A 36 -9.77 -3.00 -12.41
CA ASP A 36 -8.79 -3.68 -13.25
C ASP A 36 -7.77 -4.39 -12.35
N LYS A 37 -8.07 -5.65 -12.02
CA LYS A 37 -7.21 -6.46 -11.16
C LYS A 37 -5.86 -6.75 -11.81
N SER A 38 -5.84 -7.00 -13.11
CA SER A 38 -4.62 -7.33 -13.85
C SER A 38 -3.63 -6.18 -13.81
N LYS A 39 -4.12 -4.95 -13.97
CA LYS A 39 -3.28 -3.76 -13.87
C LYS A 39 -2.69 -3.57 -12.47
N ILE A 40 -3.50 -3.76 -11.43
CA ILE A 40 -3.07 -3.66 -10.03
C ILE A 40 -2.02 -4.74 -9.71
N GLU A 41 -2.28 -5.99 -10.07
CA GLU A 41 -1.36 -7.11 -9.86
C GLU A 41 -0.04 -6.90 -10.61
N SER A 42 -0.09 -6.42 -11.86
CA SER A 42 1.10 -6.09 -12.64
C SER A 42 1.92 -4.97 -12.01
N ASP A 43 1.27 -3.94 -11.46
CA ASP A 43 1.96 -2.84 -10.80
C ASP A 43 2.58 -3.32 -9.47
N LEU A 44 1.93 -4.21 -8.72
CA LEU A 44 2.52 -4.84 -7.53
C LEU A 44 3.72 -5.73 -7.88
N GLU A 45 3.62 -6.55 -8.92
CA GLU A 45 4.68 -7.46 -9.38
C GLU A 45 5.94 -6.71 -9.88
N LYS A 46 5.79 -5.46 -10.30
CA LYS A 46 6.93 -4.61 -10.71
C LYS A 46 7.64 -3.94 -9.54
N ASN A 47 7.10 -4.03 -8.33
CA ASN A 47 7.57 -3.25 -7.17
C ASN A 47 7.95 -4.15 -5.99
N TRP A 48 8.79 -5.16 -6.21
CA TRP A 48 9.28 -6.04 -5.14
C TRP A 48 10.13 -5.31 -4.08
N ALA A 49 10.60 -4.10 -4.35
CA ALA A 49 11.27 -3.26 -3.35
C ALA A 49 10.43 -3.05 -2.07
N VAL A 50 9.10 -3.11 -2.15
CA VAL A 50 8.22 -2.91 -0.98
C VAL A 50 8.35 -4.03 0.06
N VAL A 51 8.73 -5.25 -0.32
CA VAL A 51 8.88 -6.36 0.64
C VAL A 51 10.19 -6.26 1.45
N ALA A 52 11.08 -5.34 1.09
CA ALA A 52 12.33 -5.10 1.80
C ALA A 52 12.11 -4.82 3.30
N GLU A 53 11.11 -4.01 3.64
CA GLU A 53 10.80 -3.69 5.03
C GLU A 53 10.38 -4.94 5.83
N ALA A 54 9.57 -5.81 5.22
CA ALA A 54 9.15 -7.07 5.82
C ALA A 54 10.35 -7.97 6.13
N ILE A 55 11.26 -8.11 5.15
CA ILE A 55 12.49 -8.89 5.30
C ILE A 55 13.36 -8.30 6.40
N GLN A 56 13.57 -6.98 6.40
CA GLN A 56 14.36 -6.30 7.42
C GLN A 56 13.79 -6.52 8.83
N THR A 57 12.47 -6.47 8.97
CA THR A 57 11.78 -6.63 10.26
C THR A 57 11.94 -8.04 10.80
N ILE A 58 11.79 -9.06 9.95
CA ILE A 58 12.04 -10.45 10.33
C ILE A 58 13.52 -10.66 10.69
N LEU A 59 14.46 -10.10 9.92
CA LEU A 59 15.88 -10.18 10.26
C LEU A 59 16.20 -9.55 11.63
N ARG A 60 15.54 -8.43 11.99
CA ARG A 60 15.67 -7.85 13.33
C ARG A 60 15.12 -8.79 14.41
N ARG A 61 13.98 -9.43 14.17
CA ARG A 61 13.38 -10.43 15.08
C ARG A 61 14.33 -11.60 15.33
N GLU A 62 15.00 -12.08 14.29
CA GLU A 62 15.98 -13.18 14.38
C GLU A 62 17.36 -12.74 14.90
N GLY A 63 17.56 -11.47 15.25
CA GLY A 63 18.83 -10.97 15.76
C GLY A 63 19.96 -10.94 14.71
N TYR A 64 19.63 -10.91 13.42
CA TYR A 64 20.61 -10.85 12.34
C TYR A 64 21.45 -9.56 12.43
N PRO A 65 22.78 -9.60 12.21
CA PRO A 65 23.63 -8.42 12.34
C PRO A 65 23.35 -7.40 11.24
N ASN A 66 23.26 -6.13 11.63
CA ASN A 66 23.08 -4.98 10.72
C ASN A 66 22.04 -5.18 9.59
N PRO A 67 20.76 -5.53 9.87
CA PRO A 67 19.79 -5.86 8.83
C PRO A 67 19.59 -4.76 7.79
N TYR A 68 19.67 -3.49 8.20
CA TYR A 68 19.56 -2.35 7.30
C TYR A 68 20.66 -2.33 6.24
N GLU A 69 21.92 -2.55 6.63
CA GLU A 69 23.03 -2.54 5.68
C GLU A 69 22.99 -3.76 4.75
N ALA A 70 22.52 -4.92 5.24
CA ALA A 70 22.30 -6.09 4.39
C ALA A 70 21.30 -5.81 3.25
N LEU A 71 20.21 -5.08 3.55
CA LEU A 71 19.23 -4.68 2.52
C LEU A 71 19.71 -3.53 1.62
N LYS A 72 20.67 -2.73 2.09
CA LYS A 72 21.26 -1.67 1.28
C LYS A 72 22.07 -2.24 0.11
N ASP A 73 22.65 -3.42 0.28
CA ASP A 73 23.34 -4.12 -0.81
C ASP A 73 22.37 -4.58 -1.90
N LEU A 74 21.13 -4.92 -1.52
CA LEU A 74 20.06 -5.26 -2.45
C LEU A 74 19.57 -4.02 -3.24
N THR A 75 19.55 -2.84 -2.62
CA THR A 75 19.03 -1.60 -3.25
C THR A 75 20.10 -0.74 -3.92
N ARG A 76 21.39 -1.02 -3.69
CA ARG A 76 22.53 -0.25 -4.26
C ARG A 76 22.92 -0.65 -5.66
N SER A 77 22.75 -1.91 -6.05
CA SER A 77 22.90 -2.27 -7.46
C SER A 77 21.76 -1.60 -8.20
N ASN A 78 22.05 -0.76 -9.19
CA ASN A 78 21.09 0.01 -9.99
C ASN A 78 20.19 -0.88 -10.89
N ASN A 79 19.98 -2.13 -10.47
CA ASN A 79 19.21 -3.18 -11.10
C ASN A 79 17.79 -3.15 -10.55
N VAL A 80 16.85 -3.61 -11.36
CA VAL A 80 15.45 -3.77 -10.94
C VAL A 80 15.41 -4.78 -9.79
N ILE A 81 14.83 -4.38 -8.66
CA ILE A 81 14.52 -5.31 -7.56
C ILE A 81 13.26 -6.05 -7.98
N ASP A 82 13.46 -7.23 -8.57
CA ASP A 82 12.42 -8.16 -8.93
C ASP A 82 12.37 -9.35 -7.96
N LYS A 83 11.46 -10.28 -8.23
CA LYS A 83 11.30 -11.50 -7.44
C LYS A 83 12.59 -12.30 -7.31
N ASP A 84 13.33 -12.46 -8.40
CA ASP A 84 14.52 -13.30 -8.44
C ASP A 84 15.67 -12.66 -7.66
N ALA A 85 15.80 -11.33 -7.71
CA ALA A 85 16.73 -10.58 -6.88
C ALA A 85 16.45 -10.76 -5.38
N ILE A 86 15.17 -10.70 -4.98
CA ILE A 86 14.75 -10.95 -3.59
C ILE A 86 15.04 -12.39 -3.17
N GLN A 87 14.69 -13.38 -3.99
CA GLN A 87 14.94 -14.78 -3.65
C GLN A 87 16.44 -15.08 -3.53
N SER A 88 17.24 -14.59 -4.48
CA SER A 88 18.70 -14.71 -4.47
C SER A 88 19.33 -14.04 -3.25
N PHE A 89 18.74 -12.95 -2.76
CA PHE A 89 19.16 -12.31 -1.52
C PHE A 89 18.84 -13.18 -0.30
N ILE A 90 17.62 -13.70 -0.22
CA ILE A 90 17.20 -14.58 0.89
C ILE A 90 18.09 -15.83 0.99
N ASP A 91 18.49 -16.39 -0.16
CA ASP A 91 19.34 -17.58 -0.20
C ASP A 91 20.70 -17.36 0.47
N LYS A 92 21.26 -16.15 0.33
CA LYS A 92 22.57 -15.75 0.88
C LYS A 92 22.55 -15.47 2.38
N LEU A 93 21.37 -15.31 2.99
CA LEU A 93 21.25 -15.02 4.41
C LEU A 93 21.70 -16.22 5.26
N SER A 94 22.48 -15.97 6.31
CA SER A 94 22.82 -16.97 7.32
C SER A 94 21.76 -17.03 8.42
N VAL A 95 20.55 -17.48 8.06
CA VAL A 95 19.40 -17.69 8.97
C VAL A 95 18.85 -19.11 8.81
N ASN A 96 18.07 -19.57 9.79
CA ASN A 96 17.44 -20.89 9.78
C ASN A 96 16.53 -21.10 8.55
N ASP A 97 16.40 -22.34 8.11
CA ASP A 97 15.59 -22.69 6.93
C ASP A 97 14.11 -22.35 7.11
N SER A 98 13.58 -22.44 8.33
CA SER A 98 12.21 -22.01 8.64
C SER A 98 12.00 -20.51 8.38
N VAL A 99 12.98 -19.69 8.75
CA VAL A 99 12.97 -18.24 8.50
C VAL A 99 13.09 -17.96 7.01
N LYS A 100 13.97 -18.68 6.28
CA LYS A 100 14.06 -18.53 4.82
C LYS A 100 12.74 -18.89 4.14
N ALA A 101 12.05 -19.93 4.60
CA ALA A 101 10.75 -20.31 4.08
C ALA A 101 9.69 -19.22 4.34
N GLU A 102 9.67 -18.63 5.54
CA GLU A 102 8.81 -17.50 5.88
C GLU A 102 9.09 -16.29 4.97
N LEU A 103 10.37 -15.90 4.82
CA LEU A 103 10.77 -14.78 3.97
C LEU A 103 10.38 -14.99 2.50
N ARG A 104 10.55 -16.20 1.96
CA ARG A 104 10.17 -16.53 0.57
C ARG A 104 8.66 -16.53 0.33
N ALA A 105 7.86 -16.68 1.37
CA ALA A 105 6.41 -16.63 1.25
C ALA A 105 5.88 -15.19 1.11
N ILE A 106 6.68 -14.18 1.44
CA ILE A 106 6.29 -12.76 1.37
C ILE A 106 6.32 -12.29 -0.09
N THR A 107 5.25 -11.63 -0.51
CA THR A 107 5.08 -11.07 -1.85
C THR A 107 4.45 -9.69 -1.74
N PRO A 108 4.60 -8.81 -2.75
CA PRO A 108 3.90 -7.52 -2.78
C PRO A 108 2.37 -7.65 -2.65
N LEU A 109 1.80 -8.79 -3.06
CA LEU A 109 0.36 -9.06 -3.02
C LEU A 109 -0.16 -9.45 -1.63
N ASN A 110 0.67 -10.10 -0.81
CA ASN A 110 0.26 -10.56 0.53
C ASN A 110 0.84 -9.70 1.67
N TYR A 111 1.80 -8.82 1.38
CA TYR A 111 2.32 -7.85 2.33
C TYR A 111 1.39 -6.64 2.48
N ILE A 112 0.18 -6.89 2.99
CA ILE A 112 -0.91 -5.90 3.08
C ILE A 112 -1.29 -5.52 4.52
N GLY A 113 -0.54 -6.00 5.52
CA GLY A 113 -0.81 -5.70 6.93
C GLY A 113 -2.23 -6.09 7.39
N THR A 114 -2.90 -5.19 8.12
CA THR A 114 -4.26 -5.39 8.64
C THR A 114 -5.37 -5.12 7.62
N ALA A 115 -5.04 -4.68 6.40
CA ALA A 115 -6.03 -4.30 5.40
C ALA A 115 -6.99 -5.44 5.01
N ALA A 116 -6.56 -6.70 5.13
CA ALA A 116 -7.44 -7.86 4.96
C ALA A 116 -8.51 -7.97 6.07
N ASN A 117 -8.15 -7.61 7.30
CA ASN A 117 -9.02 -7.72 8.48
C ASN A 117 -10.04 -6.58 8.56
N GLU A 118 -9.69 -5.40 8.07
CA GLU A 118 -10.54 -4.19 8.12
C GLU A 118 -11.70 -4.19 7.11
N ARG A 119 -11.75 -5.17 6.18
CA ARG A 119 -12.85 -5.30 5.20
C ARG A 119 -14.14 -5.92 5.77
N SER A 120 -14.15 -6.33 7.04
CA SER A 120 -15.26 -7.07 7.67
C SER A 120 -16.10 -6.26 8.66
N THR A 121 -15.99 -4.93 8.64
CA THR A 121 -16.84 -3.99 9.40
C THR A 121 -17.51 -3.01 8.46
#